data_AF-A0A2K2V4X2-F1
#
_entry.id   AF-A0A2K2V4X2-F1
#
_cell.length_a   1.000
_cell.length_b   1.000
_cell.length_c   1.000
_cell.angle_alpha   90.00
_cell.angle_beta   90.00
_cell.angle_gamma   90.00
#
_symmetry.space_group_name_H-M   'P 1'
#
loop_
_entity.id
_entity.type
_entity.pdbx_description
1 polymer ?
#
loop_
_entity_poly.entity_id
_entity_poly.type
_entity_poly.pdbx_seq_one_letter_code
_entity_poly.pdbx_strand_id
1 'polypeptide(L)'
;MSDKKSDLYNIPMVDDSELLVPKQKYLSAGIHVGSKMRTKDMSRFIYKIRSDGLSMLNIKKTDERIRIAAKFISRFPPEAV
;
A
#
# COMPACT_ATOMS: atom_id res chain seq x y z
N MET A 1 -23.05 4.74 -14.89
CA MET A 1 -22.25 3.53 -14.65
C MET A 1 -20.81 3.97 -14.48
N SER A 2 -20.37 4.25 -13.25
CA SER A 2 -18.98 4.64 -13.01
C SER A 2 -18.06 3.44 -13.23
N ASP A 3 -17.08 3.60 -14.12
CA ASP A 3 -16.13 2.57 -14.51
C ASP A 3 -15.36 2.01 -13.31
N LYS A 4 -15.70 0.79 -12.89
CA LYS A 4 -15.06 0.10 -11.76
C LYS A 4 -13.53 -0.04 -11.87
N LYS A 5 -12.97 0.09 -13.09
CA LYS A 5 -11.52 0.07 -13.34
C LYS A 5 -10.82 1.38 -12.99
N SER A 6 -11.44 2.54 -13.16
CA SER A 6 -10.78 3.84 -12.94
C SER A 6 -10.45 4.07 -11.46
N ASP A 7 -11.30 3.56 -10.56
CA ASP A 7 -11.13 3.68 -9.12
C ASP A 7 -9.89 2.95 -8.57
N LEU A 8 -9.44 1.87 -9.24
CA LEU A 8 -8.24 1.09 -8.89
C LEU A 8 -6.93 1.84 -9.18
N TYR A 9 -6.90 2.63 -10.26
CA TYR A 9 -5.69 3.33 -10.70
C TYR A 9 -5.57 4.76 -10.17
N ASN A 10 -6.66 5.32 -9.63
CA ASN A 10 -6.65 6.65 -9.02
C ASN A 10 -6.15 6.61 -7.57
N ILE A 11 -4.88 6.23 -7.42
CA ILE A 11 -4.00 6.36 -6.24
C ILE A 11 -3.21 7.65 -6.45
N PRO A 12 -2.84 8.41 -5.39
CA PRO A 12 -2.11 9.67 -5.54
C PRO A 12 -0.95 9.52 -6.51
N MET A 13 -0.61 10.62 -7.19
CA MET A 13 0.60 10.72 -8.01
C MET A 13 1.82 10.52 -7.11
N VAL A 14 2.14 9.27 -6.84
CA VAL A 14 3.39 8.82 -6.26
C VAL A 14 4.35 8.69 -7.42
N ASP A 15 5.43 9.46 -7.37
CA ASP A 15 6.52 9.35 -8.32
C ASP A 15 7.20 7.98 -8.15
N ASP A 16 7.39 7.28 -9.27
CA ASP A 16 8.07 5.99 -9.30
C ASP A 16 9.51 6.09 -8.79
N SER A 17 10.13 7.28 -8.89
CA SER A 17 11.49 7.53 -8.40
C SER A 17 11.63 7.36 -6.88
N GLU A 18 10.53 7.51 -6.13
CA GLU A 18 10.51 7.43 -4.67
C GLU A 18 10.22 6.02 -4.13
N LEU A 19 9.84 5.06 -4.99
CA LEU A 19 9.42 3.71 -4.61
C LEU A 19 10.59 2.70 -4.71
N LEU A 20 10.51 1.61 -3.94
CA LEU A 20 11.51 0.51 -4.01
C LEU A 20 11.46 -0.24 -5.34
N VAL A 21 10.27 -0.29 -5.94
CA VAL A 21 10.00 -0.91 -7.24
C VAL A 21 8.98 -0.05 -7.98
N PRO A 22 8.89 -0.16 -9.33
CA PRO A 22 7.90 0.60 -10.09
C PRO A 22 6.48 0.40 -9.55
N LYS A 23 5.68 1.46 -9.49
CA LYS A 23 4.29 1.44 -8.97
C LYS A 23 3.46 0.33 -9.60
N GLN A 24 3.63 0.09 -10.89
CA GLN A 24 2.91 -0.96 -11.61
C GLN A 24 3.09 -2.36 -10.99
N LYS A 25 4.24 -2.66 -10.41
CA LYS A 25 4.52 -3.94 -9.75
C LYS A 25 3.73 -4.09 -8.45
N TYR A 26 3.58 -3.00 -7.69
CA TYR A 26 2.71 -2.98 -6.51
C TYR A 26 1.23 -3.13 -6.88
N LEU A 27 0.80 -2.48 -7.97
CA LEU A 27 -0.58 -2.55 -8.44
C LEU A 27 -0.95 -3.95 -8.95
N SER A 28 -0.10 -4.56 -9.78
CA SER A 28 -0.35 -5.89 -10.33
C SER A 28 -0.35 -6.98 -9.26
N ALA A 29 0.45 -6.80 -8.20
CA ALA A 29 0.44 -7.67 -7.02
C ALA A 29 -0.80 -7.47 -6.12
N GLY A 30 -1.62 -6.44 -6.36
CA GLY A 30 -2.86 -6.20 -5.62
C GLY A 30 -2.69 -5.63 -4.21
N ILE A 31 -1.49 -5.19 -3.81
CA ILE A 31 -1.20 -4.77 -2.41
C ILE A 31 -2.00 -3.56 -1.91
N HIS A 32 -2.59 -2.80 -2.82
CA HIS A 32 -3.36 -1.59 -2.56
C HIS A 32 -4.84 -1.89 -2.28
N VAL A 33 -5.29 -3.12 -2.50
CA VAL A 33 -6.68 -3.53 -2.25
C VAL A 33 -6.79 -4.07 -0.83
N GLY A 34 -7.48 -3.32 0.02
CA GLY A 34 -7.79 -3.70 1.40
C GLY A 34 -9.14 -4.41 1.52
N SER A 35 -9.71 -4.40 2.73
CA SER A 35 -10.98 -5.07 3.04
C SER A 35 -12.13 -4.08 3.35
N LYS A 36 -13.35 -4.60 3.47
CA LYS A 36 -14.53 -3.82 3.91
C LYS A 36 -14.47 -3.48 5.40
N MET A 37 -13.92 -4.39 6.20
CA MET A 37 -13.74 -4.20 7.64
C MET A 37 -12.53 -3.31 7.91
N ARG A 38 -12.68 -2.33 8.78
CA ARG A 38 -11.65 -1.33 9.07
C ARG A 38 -11.59 -1.06 10.56
N THR A 39 -10.38 -0.91 11.10
CA THR A 39 -10.13 -0.50 12.48
C THR A 39 -9.64 0.95 12.52
N LYS A 40 -9.82 1.61 13.67
CA LYS A 40 -9.40 3.01 13.87
C LYS A 40 -7.90 3.19 13.61
N ASP A 41 -7.08 2.24 14.05
CA ASP A 41 -5.61 2.30 13.92
C ASP A 41 -5.10 2.23 12.49
N MET A 42 -5.88 1.61 11.59
CA MET A 42 -5.54 1.47 10.18
C MET A 42 -5.90 2.71 9.35
N SER A 43 -6.68 3.65 9.90
CA SER A 43 -7.12 4.87 9.19
C SER A 43 -5.97 5.63 8.52
N ARG A 44 -4.82 5.74 9.19
CA ARG A 44 -3.62 6.43 8.66
C ARG A 44 -2.98 5.75 7.44
N PHE A 45 -3.27 4.48 7.19
CA PHE A 45 -2.74 3.71 6.05
C PHE A 45 -3.75 3.56 4.91
N ILE A 46 -5.01 3.93 5.15
CA ILE A 46 -6.06 3.92 4.14
C ILE A 46 -6.02 5.26 3.39
N TYR A 47 -5.92 5.19 2.06
CA TYR A 47 -5.95 6.36 1.17
C TYR A 47 -7.39 6.82 0.90
N LYS A 48 -8.26 5.89 0.51
CA LYS A 48 -9.68 6.17 0.23
C LYS A 48 -10.52 4.93 0.43
N ILE A 49 -11.84 5.10 0.51
CA ILE A 49 -12.80 4.01 0.42
C ILE A 49 -13.39 4.02 -0.99
N ARG A 50 -13.40 2.86 -1.66
CA ARG A 50 -13.99 2.69 -2.98
C ARG A 50 -15.52 2.63 -2.87
N SER A 51 -16.21 2.88 -3.98
CA SER A 51 -17.68 2.85 -4.08
C SER A 51 -18.32 1.52 -3.63
N ASP A 52 -17.61 0.40 -3.72
CA ASP A 52 -18.05 -0.93 -3.26
C ASP A 52 -17.73 -1.23 -1.78
N GLY A 53 -17.16 -0.25 -1.07
CA GLY A 53 -16.85 -0.32 0.36
C GLY A 53 -15.48 -0.90 0.70
N LEU A 54 -14.67 -1.31 -0.27
CA LEU A 54 -13.30 -1.74 -0.01
C LEU A 54 -12.39 -0.56 0.34
N SER A 55 -11.51 -0.76 1.31
CA SER A 55 -10.47 0.20 1.63
C SER A 55 -9.34 0.12 0.61
N MET A 56 -8.84 1.26 0.16
CA MET A 56 -7.65 1.35 -0.69
C MET A 56 -6.47 1.75 0.17
N LEU A 57 -5.41 0.94 0.20
CA LEU A 57 -4.21 1.18 1.01
C LEU A 57 -3.25 2.13 0.29
N ASN A 58 -2.53 2.93 1.08
CA ASN A 58 -1.55 3.88 0.58
C ASN A 58 -0.21 3.19 0.28
N ILE A 59 0.10 3.00 -1.01
CA ILE A 59 1.34 2.33 -1.47
C ILE A 59 2.60 3.04 -0.98
N LYS A 60 2.65 4.38 -0.99
CA LYS A 60 3.83 5.14 -0.54
C LYS A 60 4.14 4.85 0.93
N LYS A 61 3.10 4.81 1.77
CA LYS A 61 3.26 4.45 3.19
C LYS A 61 3.68 2.99 3.36
N THR A 62 3.15 2.08 2.56
CA THR A 62 3.58 0.68 2.58
C THR A 62 5.07 0.54 2.25
N ASP A 63 5.53 1.20 1.18
CA ASP A 63 6.94 1.21 0.77
C ASP A 63 7.86 1.74 1.87
N GLU A 64 7.51 2.88 2.48
CA GLU A 64 8.23 3.47 3.62
C GLU A 64 8.33 2.48 4.79
N ARG A 65 7.25 1.78 5.12
CA ARG A 65 7.24 0.78 6.21
C ARG A 65 8.08 -0.44 5.89
N ILE A 66 8.12 -0.89 4.63
CA ILE A 66 9.01 -1.97 4.19
C ILE A 66 10.47 -1.57 4.43
N ARG A 67 10.86 -0.34 4.07
CA ARG A 67 12.24 0.15 4.30
C ARG A 67 12.60 0.18 5.78
N ILE A 68 11.69 0.67 6.62
CA ILE A 68 11.89 0.72 8.07
C ILE A 68 12.02 -0.69 8.65
N ALA A 69 11.12 -1.60 8.26
CA ALA A 69 11.14 -2.99 8.70
C ALA A 69 12.44 -3.69 8.27
N ALA A 70 12.87 -3.54 7.01
CA ALA A 70 14.11 -4.11 6.51
C ALA A 70 15.33 -3.62 7.32
N LYS A 71 15.43 -2.30 7.58
CA LYS A 71 16.51 -1.72 8.39
C LYS A 71 16.44 -2.15 9.86
N PHE A 72 15.25 -2.42 10.37
CA PHE A 72 15.08 -2.92 11.74
C PHE A 72 15.53 -4.37 11.83
N ILE A 73 15.06 -5.23 10.93
CA ILE A 73 15.41 -6.66 10.86
C ILE A 73 16.91 -6.84 10.65
N SER A 74 17.55 -6.01 9.81
CA SER A 74 19.00 -6.09 9.54
C SER A 74 19.91 -5.82 10.74
N ARG A 75 19.35 -5.43 11.90
CA ARG A 75 20.10 -5.24 13.16
C ARG A 75 20.25 -6.54 13.95
N PHE A 76 19.50 -7.57 13.58
CA PHE A 76 19.56 -8.87 14.24
C PHE A 76 20.45 -9.82 13.43
N PRO A 77 21.16 -10.75 14.10
CA PRO A 77 21.90 -11.81 13.42
C PRO A 77 20.95 -12.63 12.52
N PRO A 78 21.40 -13.08 11.34
CA PRO A 78 20.57 -13.90 10.45
C PRO A 78 20.00 -15.16 11.10
N GLU A 79 20.71 -15.76 12.06
CA GLU A 79 20.29 -16.98 12.78
C GLU A 79 19.16 -16.72 13.79
N ALA A 80 18.88 -15.45 14.09
CA ALA A 80 17.90 -15.03 15.08
C ALA A 80 16.59 -14.52 14.48
N VAL A 81 16.43 -14.56 13.15
CA VAL A 81 15.26 -14.05 12.39
C VAL A 81 14.56 -15.18 11.65
#